data_AF-A0A3N4PZJ1-F1
#
_entry.id   AF-A0A3N4PZJ1-F1
#
_cell.length_a   1.000
_cell.length_b   1.000
_cell.length_c   1.000
_cell.angle_alpha   90.00
_cell.angle_beta   90.00
_cell.angle_gamma   90.00
#
_symmetry.space_group_name_H-M   'P 1'
#
loop_
_entity.id
_entity.type
_entity.pdbx_description
1 polymer ?
#
loop_
_entity_poly.entity_id
_entity_poly.type
_entity_poly.pdbx_seq_one_letter_code
_entity_poly.pdbx_strand_id
1 'polypeptide(L)'
;MRRFLLSILLLGGLTTVSNAQSLPADVLRFSGNDLRTMAGYPQAKRDSILLSINNLDASSIALPNNGMTEDHQQQLKTVISDMLQVMRQVLKDPASADEMERKMASLNKRLTSLRDDIAYEENLRILKAGYEEDVRRRTQEYEAKNYNSDKEKRIAKRELEQELRDIRRDFEEERARLRKG
;
A
#
# COMPACT_ATOMS: atom_id res chain seq x y z
N MET A 1 -45.28 1.97 26.49
CA MET A 1 -44.26 0.91 26.40
C MET A 1 -43.11 1.39 25.51
N ARG A 2 -42.15 2.07 26.11
CA ARG A 2 -40.85 2.48 25.55
C ARG A 2 -39.80 1.76 26.39
N ARG A 3 -38.71 1.30 25.77
CA ARG A 3 -37.57 0.52 26.31
C ARG A 3 -37.63 -0.94 25.88
N PHE A 4 -37.13 -1.25 24.68
CA PHE A 4 -36.50 -2.56 24.40
C PHE A 4 -35.66 -2.59 23.11
N LEU A 5 -35.00 -1.49 22.74
CA LEU A 5 -34.09 -1.45 21.59
C LEU A 5 -32.87 -0.57 21.88
N LEU A 6 -32.20 -0.82 23.00
CA LEU A 6 -30.97 -0.14 23.41
C LEU A 6 -29.88 -1.13 23.85
N SER A 7 -29.92 -2.36 23.32
CA SER A 7 -28.98 -3.45 23.66
C SER A 7 -28.14 -3.96 22.49
N ILE A 8 -28.23 -3.34 21.30
CA ILE A 8 -27.40 -3.70 20.13
C ILE A 8 -26.71 -2.43 19.61
N LEU A 9 -26.00 -1.75 20.50
CA LEU A 9 -25.20 -0.56 20.16
C LEU A 9 -23.83 -0.56 20.83
N LEU A 10 -23.33 -1.75 21.19
CA LEU A 10 -22.08 -1.93 21.95
C LEU A 10 -21.26 -3.14 21.49
N LEU A 11 -21.34 -3.47 20.19
CA LEU A 11 -20.49 -4.50 19.56
C LEU A 11 -20.08 -4.17 18.11
N GLY A 12 -20.17 -2.89 17.71
CA GLY A 12 -19.76 -2.41 16.37
C GLY A 12 -18.75 -1.26 16.40
N GLY A 13 -18.12 -1.00 17.55
CA GLY A 13 -17.34 0.21 17.81
C GLY A 13 -15.82 0.10 17.63
N LEU A 14 -15.31 -0.82 16.79
CA LEU A 14 -13.88 -0.90 16.46
C LEU A 14 -13.63 -1.00 14.94
N THR A 15 -14.44 -0.32 14.13
CA THR A 15 -14.13 -0.07 12.72
C THR A 15 -13.98 1.42 12.45
N THR A 16 -13.02 2.03 13.13
CA THR A 16 -12.44 3.33 12.76
C THR A 16 -10.94 3.10 12.81
N VAL A 17 -10.18 3.00 11.73
CA VAL A 17 -10.19 3.83 10.52
C VAL A 17 -9.75 2.96 9.33
N SER A 18 -10.68 2.33 8.61
CA SER A 18 -10.41 1.79 7.28
C SER A 18 -10.66 2.89 6.25
N ASN A 19 -9.82 3.93 6.23
CA ASN A 19 -9.64 4.74 5.03
C ASN A 19 -8.62 4.07 4.10
N ALA A 20 -8.80 2.77 3.86
CA ALA A 20 -8.48 2.22 2.56
C ALA A 20 -9.63 2.65 1.64
N GLN A 21 -9.66 3.93 1.25
CA GLN A 21 -10.15 4.24 -0.09
C GLN A 21 -9.14 3.58 -1.01
N SER A 22 -9.34 2.27 -1.19
CA SER A 22 -8.84 1.53 -2.32
C SER A 22 -9.10 2.42 -3.51
N LEU A 23 -8.02 2.92 -4.12
CA LEU A 23 -8.02 3.19 -5.54
C LEU A 23 -8.85 2.06 -6.15
N PRO A 24 -9.97 2.35 -6.86
CA PRO A 24 -10.72 1.30 -7.49
C PRO A 24 -9.72 0.43 -8.25
N ALA A 25 -9.60 -0.82 -7.83
CA ALA A 25 -8.59 -1.75 -8.30
C ALA A 25 -8.71 -2.03 -9.81
N ASP A 26 -9.67 -1.38 -10.48
CA ASP A 26 -9.95 -1.41 -11.91
C ASP A 26 -9.34 -0.27 -12.73
N VAL A 27 -8.84 0.83 -12.16
CA VAL A 27 -8.31 1.95 -12.99
C VAL A 27 -6.88 1.71 -13.48
N LEU A 28 -6.15 0.78 -12.87
CA LEU A 28 -4.82 0.34 -13.31
C LEU A 28 -4.73 -1.18 -13.43
N ARG A 29 -5.87 -1.84 -13.70
CA ARG A 29 -5.83 -3.15 -14.34
C ARG A 29 -5.59 -2.90 -15.82
N PHE A 30 -4.32 -2.85 -16.21
CA PHE A 30 -3.94 -3.38 -17.51
C PHE A 30 -4.26 -4.88 -17.47
N SER A 31 -5.55 -5.23 -17.52
CA SER A 31 -5.95 -6.62 -17.65
C SER A 31 -5.16 -7.12 -18.85
N GLY A 32 -4.45 -8.23 -18.70
CA GLY A 32 -3.81 -8.95 -19.79
C GLY A 32 -4.84 -9.53 -20.76
N ASN A 33 -5.79 -8.71 -21.21
CA ASN A 33 -6.48 -8.84 -22.47
C ASN A 33 -5.42 -8.61 -23.54
N ASP A 34 -4.66 -9.69 -23.71
CA ASP A 34 -3.69 -10.03 -24.73
C ASP A 34 -3.32 -8.89 -25.67
N LEU A 35 -2.04 -8.52 -25.70
CA LEU A 35 -1.49 -7.72 -26.80
C LEU A 35 -1.83 -8.36 -28.16
N ARG A 36 -2.04 -9.69 -28.19
CA ARG A 36 -2.59 -10.44 -29.32
C ARG A 36 -4.04 -10.10 -29.66
N THR A 37 -4.93 -9.89 -28.68
CA THR A 37 -6.29 -9.39 -28.95
C THR A 37 -6.26 -7.95 -29.43
N MET A 38 -5.34 -7.11 -28.93
CA MET A 38 -5.15 -5.75 -29.46
C MET A 38 -4.61 -5.74 -30.89
N ALA A 39 -3.68 -6.64 -31.22
CA ALA A 39 -3.15 -6.82 -32.56
C ALA A 39 -4.24 -7.29 -33.53
N GLY A 40 -5.16 -8.14 -33.06
CA GLY A 40 -6.31 -8.63 -33.83
C GLY A 40 -7.44 -7.63 -34.07
N TYR A 41 -7.37 -6.42 -33.50
CA TYR A 41 -8.41 -5.41 -33.72
C TYR A 41 -8.41 -4.86 -35.16
N PRO A 42 -9.59 -4.50 -35.70
CA PRO A 42 -9.69 -3.76 -36.96
C PRO A 42 -8.88 -2.46 -36.89
N GLN A 43 -8.27 -2.05 -38.00
CA GLN A 43 -7.37 -0.90 -38.06
C GLN A 43 -8.00 0.38 -37.48
N ALA A 44 -9.26 0.68 -37.84
CA ALA A 44 -9.98 1.84 -37.30
C ALA A 44 -10.10 1.84 -35.76
N LYS A 45 -10.21 0.66 -35.15
CA LYS A 45 -10.26 0.51 -33.69
C LYS A 45 -8.87 0.69 -33.06
N ARG A 46 -7.80 0.19 -33.71
CA ARG A 46 -6.42 0.42 -33.27
C ARG A 46 -6.04 1.89 -33.34
N ASP A 47 -6.43 2.58 -34.41
CA ASP A 47 -6.16 4.02 -34.60
C ASP A 47 -6.90 4.87 -33.58
N SER A 48 -8.15 4.52 -33.24
CA SER A 48 -8.91 5.16 -32.17
C SER A 48 -8.23 5.01 -30.80
N ILE A 49 -7.73 3.81 -30.48
CA ILE A 49 -7.02 3.55 -29.23
C ILE A 49 -5.67 4.29 -29.21
N LEU A 50 -4.95 4.32 -30.34
CA LEU A 50 -3.69 5.07 -30.48
C LEU A 50 -3.88 6.56 -30.22
N LEU A 51 -4.96 7.16 -30.72
CA LEU A 51 -5.29 8.56 -30.45
C LEU A 51 -5.52 8.79 -28.95
N SER A 52 -6.28 7.92 -28.29
CA SER A 52 -6.51 8.02 -26.85
C SER A 52 -5.21 7.87 -26.06
N ILE A 53 -4.35 6.92 -26.42
CA ILE A 53 -3.09 6.65 -25.72
C ILE A 53 -2.05 7.76 -25.97
N ASN A 54 -2.02 8.38 -27.16
CA ASN A 54 -1.11 9.49 -27.44
C ASN A 54 -1.43 10.73 -26.59
N ASN A 55 -2.70 10.91 -26.22
CA ASN A 55 -3.14 11.99 -25.33
C ASN A 55 -2.89 11.68 -23.85
N LEU A 56 -2.51 10.44 -23.49
CA LEU A 56 -2.12 10.07 -22.14
C LEU A 56 -0.64 10.37 -21.91
N ASP A 57 -0.36 11.32 -21.03
CA ASP A 57 0.97 11.57 -20.51
C ASP A 57 1.11 10.92 -19.13
N ALA A 58 1.89 9.85 -19.05
CA ALA A 58 2.16 9.13 -17.80
C ALA A 58 2.82 10.02 -16.73
N SER A 59 3.53 11.08 -17.13
CA SER A 59 4.15 12.02 -16.19
C SER A 59 3.12 12.88 -15.46
N SER A 60 1.95 13.09 -16.08
CA SER A 60 0.80 13.83 -15.53
C SER A 60 -0.08 13.00 -14.60
N ILE A 61 0.16 11.69 -14.46
CA ILE A 61 -0.60 10.82 -13.56
C ILE A 61 -0.28 11.24 -12.12
N ALA A 62 -1.27 11.86 -11.47
CA ALA A 62 -1.24 12.12 -10.04
C ALA A 62 -1.45 10.79 -9.30
N LEU A 63 -0.37 10.27 -8.73
CA LEU A 63 -0.44 9.13 -7.83
C LEU A 63 -0.82 9.63 -6.43
N PRO A 64 -1.79 9.02 -5.74
CA PRO A 64 -2.16 9.46 -4.40
C PRO A 64 -0.98 9.28 -3.45
N ASN A 65 -0.76 10.28 -2.59
CA ASN A 65 0.35 10.36 -1.66
C ASN A 65 0.11 9.48 -0.42
N ASN A 66 -0.27 8.22 -0.63
CA ASN A 66 -0.72 7.26 0.39
C ASN A 66 0.45 6.63 1.15
N GLY A 67 1.45 7.43 1.55
CA GLY A 67 2.65 6.90 2.21
C GLY A 67 3.72 6.32 1.27
N MET A 68 3.48 6.34 -0.03
CA MET A 68 4.44 5.94 -1.05
C MET A 68 5.59 6.95 -1.15
N THR A 69 6.84 6.49 -1.07
CA THR A 69 8.03 7.33 -1.23
C THR A 69 8.07 7.96 -2.64
N GLU A 70 8.75 9.10 -2.77
CA GLU A 70 8.91 9.78 -4.07
C GLU A 70 9.58 8.84 -5.10
N ASP A 71 10.52 8.01 -4.65
CA ASP A 71 11.18 7.01 -5.50
C ASP A 71 10.18 5.97 -6.01
N HIS A 72 9.35 5.40 -5.15
CA HIS A 72 8.29 4.45 -5.56
C HIS A 72 7.28 5.08 -6.51
N GLN A 73 6.90 6.34 -6.29
CA GLN A 73 6.02 7.07 -7.21
C GLN A 73 6.68 7.24 -8.59
N GLN A 74 7.96 7.57 -8.62
CA GLN A 74 8.71 7.73 -9.86
C GLN A 74 8.88 6.40 -10.60
N GLN A 75 9.22 5.33 -9.89
CA GLN A 75 9.32 3.99 -10.45
C GLN A 75 7.99 3.51 -11.03
N LEU A 76 6.87 3.77 -10.34
CA LEU A 76 5.54 3.41 -10.82
C LEU A 76 5.17 4.18 -12.09
N LYS A 77 5.47 5.50 -12.13
CA LYS A 77 5.30 6.32 -13.34
C LYS A 77 6.12 5.79 -14.51
N THR A 78 7.37 5.40 -14.28
CA THR A 78 8.22 4.79 -15.30
C THR A 78 7.61 3.50 -15.83
N VAL A 79 7.19 2.58 -14.96
CA VAL A 79 6.60 1.29 -15.38
C VAL A 79 5.32 1.51 -16.18
N ILE A 80 4.45 2.45 -15.76
CA ILE A 80 3.23 2.79 -16.51
C ILE A 80 3.57 3.37 -17.88
N SER A 81 4.55 4.28 -17.95
CA SER A 81 5.03 4.85 -19.22
C SER A 81 5.53 3.77 -20.18
N ASP A 82 6.36 2.85 -19.68
CA ASP A 82 6.92 1.75 -20.46
C ASP A 82 5.81 0.80 -20.97
N MET A 83 4.81 0.48 -20.13
CA MET A 83 3.64 -0.32 -20.54
C MET A 83 2.82 0.36 -21.63
N LEU A 84 2.59 1.67 -21.51
CA LEU A 84 1.89 2.46 -22.54
C LEU A 84 2.68 2.49 -23.86
N GLN A 85 4.01 2.55 -23.81
CA GLN A 85 4.85 2.47 -25.01
C GLN A 85 4.74 1.10 -25.69
N VAL A 86 4.75 0.01 -24.93
CA VAL A 86 4.54 -1.34 -25.45
C VAL A 86 3.17 -1.44 -26.14
N MET A 87 2.11 -0.90 -25.54
CA MET A 87 0.78 -0.85 -26.16
C MET A 87 0.77 -0.01 -27.45
N ARG A 88 1.40 1.17 -27.44
CA ARG A 88 1.55 2.01 -28.66
C ARG A 88 2.23 1.24 -29.78
N GLN A 89 3.28 0.48 -29.46
CA GLN A 89 4.04 -0.27 -30.43
C GLN A 89 3.20 -1.39 -31.07
N VAL A 90 2.46 -2.16 -30.27
CA VAL A 90 1.58 -3.23 -30.79
C VAL A 90 0.44 -2.69 -31.64
N LEU A 91 -0.10 -1.52 -31.29
CA LEU A 91 -1.17 -0.91 -32.08
C LEU A 91 -0.67 -0.35 -33.42
N LYS A 92 0.58 0.14 -33.48
CA LYS A 92 1.23 0.61 -34.71
C LYS A 92 1.69 -0.55 -35.60
N ASP A 93 2.28 -1.57 -34.99
CA ASP A 93 2.80 -2.76 -35.66
C ASP A 93 2.28 -4.03 -34.98
N PRO A 94 1.14 -4.59 -35.45
CA PRO A 94 0.54 -5.77 -34.85
C PRO A 94 1.41 -7.03 -34.99
N ALA A 95 2.39 -7.05 -35.92
CA ALA A 95 3.33 -8.17 -36.04
C ALA A 95 4.34 -8.21 -34.88
N SER A 96 4.56 -7.08 -34.20
CA SER A 96 5.45 -7.00 -33.03
C SER A 96 4.86 -7.59 -31.74
N ALA A 97 3.60 -8.05 -31.77
CA ALA A 97 2.85 -8.51 -30.60
C ALA A 97 3.60 -9.56 -29.77
N ASP A 98 4.21 -10.56 -30.41
CA ASP A 98 4.92 -11.64 -29.71
C ASP A 98 6.19 -11.16 -28.98
N GLU A 99 6.91 -10.19 -29.54
CA GLU A 99 8.08 -9.58 -28.88
C GLU A 99 7.64 -8.68 -27.72
N MET A 100 6.59 -7.90 -27.95
CA MET A 100 6.03 -6.96 -26.98
C MET A 100 5.38 -7.67 -25.79
N GLU A 101 4.84 -8.88 -25.99
CA GLU A 101 4.32 -9.74 -24.92
C GLU A 101 5.40 -10.11 -23.90
N ARG A 102 6.60 -10.45 -24.36
CA ARG A 102 7.75 -10.71 -23.46
C ARG A 102 8.13 -9.47 -22.66
N LYS A 103 8.12 -8.30 -23.30
CA LYS A 103 8.39 -7.01 -22.62
C LYS A 103 7.30 -6.70 -21.59
N MET A 104 6.03 -6.88 -21.95
CA MET A 104 4.90 -6.68 -21.04
C MET A 104 4.94 -7.64 -19.85
N ALA A 105 5.33 -8.90 -20.04
CA ALA A 105 5.52 -9.85 -18.96
C ALA A 105 6.63 -9.41 -17.99
N SER A 106 7.75 -8.90 -18.51
CA SER A 106 8.83 -8.34 -17.69
C SER A 106 8.38 -7.11 -16.91
N LEU A 107 7.65 -6.19 -17.56
CA LEU A 107 7.10 -5.00 -16.92
C LEU A 107 6.06 -5.36 -15.85
N ASN A 108 5.21 -6.36 -16.08
CA ASN A 108 4.26 -6.86 -15.08
C ASN A 108 4.97 -7.46 -13.87
N LYS A 109 6.07 -8.19 -14.08
CA LYS A 109 6.90 -8.71 -12.98
C LYS A 109 7.50 -7.55 -12.17
N ARG A 110 8.02 -6.52 -12.84
CA ARG A 110 8.57 -5.32 -12.20
C ARG A 110 7.49 -4.54 -11.43
N LEU A 111 6.28 -4.40 -12.00
CA LEU A 111 5.14 -3.77 -11.33
C LEU A 111 4.74 -4.53 -10.07
N THR A 112 4.73 -5.87 -10.14
CA THR A 112 4.39 -6.72 -8.99
C THR A 112 5.43 -6.55 -7.88
N SER A 113 6.73 -6.66 -8.22
CA SER A 113 7.81 -6.41 -7.26
C SER A 113 7.71 -5.04 -6.61
N LEU A 114 7.48 -3.98 -7.39
CA LEU A 114 7.33 -2.63 -6.87
C LEU A 114 6.14 -2.50 -5.93
N ARG A 115 5.00 -3.15 -6.25
CA ARG A 115 3.82 -3.17 -5.37
C ARG A 115 4.12 -3.87 -4.05
N ASP A 116 4.89 -4.95 -4.08
CA ASP A 116 5.29 -5.68 -2.88
C ASP A 116 6.23 -4.83 -2.02
N ASP A 117 7.19 -4.13 -2.63
CA ASP A 117 8.10 -3.20 -1.94
C ASP A 117 7.34 -2.04 -1.27
N ILE A 118 6.39 -1.43 -1.99
CA ILE A 118 5.50 -0.39 -1.47
C ILE A 118 4.70 -0.92 -0.27
N ALA A 119 4.11 -2.12 -0.39
CA ALA A 119 3.30 -2.70 0.67
C ALA A 119 4.14 -3.01 1.91
N TYR A 120 5.36 -3.51 1.72
CA TYR A 120 6.30 -3.76 2.82
C TYR A 120 6.66 -2.47 3.56
N GLU A 121 7.01 -1.39 2.85
CA GLU A 121 7.33 -0.10 3.47
C GLU A 121 6.16 0.50 4.24
N GLU A 122 4.95 0.45 3.66
CA GLU A 122 3.72 0.92 4.28
C GLU A 122 3.46 0.16 5.60
N ASN A 123 3.56 -1.17 5.57
CA ASN A 123 3.40 -2.01 6.76
C ASN A 123 4.46 -1.73 7.81
N LEU A 124 5.72 -1.54 7.41
CA LEU A 124 6.81 -1.19 8.33
C LEU A 124 6.58 0.17 8.99
N ARG A 125 6.08 1.15 8.22
CA ARG A 125 5.75 2.48 8.73
C ARG A 125 4.63 2.42 9.76
N ILE A 126 3.55 1.70 9.46
CA ILE A 126 2.41 1.50 10.37
C ILE A 126 2.89 0.81 11.65
N LEU A 127 3.68 -0.26 11.52
CA LEU A 127 4.23 -1.00 12.66
C LEU A 127 5.10 -0.09 13.55
N LYS A 128 5.96 0.73 12.96
CA LYS A 128 6.81 1.67 13.70
C LYS A 128 5.98 2.74 14.42
N ALA A 129 4.95 3.28 13.76
CA ALA A 129 4.06 4.27 14.36
C ALA A 129 3.32 3.68 15.58
N GLY A 130 2.81 2.45 15.48
CA GLY A 130 2.18 1.75 16.60
C GLY A 130 3.14 1.52 17.77
N TYR A 131 4.37 1.09 17.49
CA TYR A 131 5.42 0.94 18.51
C TYR A 131 5.71 2.27 19.23
N GLU A 132 5.90 3.36 18.49
CA GLU A 132 6.17 4.68 19.07
C GLU A 132 5.00 5.20 19.91
N GLU A 133 3.76 4.95 19.47
CA GLU A 133 2.56 5.30 20.21
C GLU A 133 2.46 4.53 21.52
N ASP A 134 2.69 3.22 21.51
CA ASP A 134 2.65 2.38 22.70
C ASP A 134 3.71 2.78 23.73
N VAL A 135 4.95 3.00 23.28
CA VAL A 135 6.05 3.49 24.15
C VAL A 135 5.69 4.83 24.78
N ARG A 136 5.18 5.76 23.96
CA ARG A 136 4.76 7.09 24.44
C ARG A 136 3.63 6.97 25.45
N ARG A 137 2.59 6.18 25.16
CA ARG A 137 1.43 5.98 26.03
C ARG A 137 1.85 5.41 27.38
N ARG A 138 2.67 4.35 27.41
CA ARG A 138 3.15 3.73 28.65
C ARG A 138 4.02 4.66 29.49
N THR A 139 4.89 5.42 28.84
CA THR A 139 5.71 6.42 29.52
C THR A 139 4.85 7.50 30.16
N GLN A 140 3.85 8.01 29.43
CA GLN A 140 2.91 9.01 29.95
C GLN A 140 2.04 8.47 31.09
N GLU A 141 1.55 7.23 31.00
CA GLU A 141 0.80 6.56 32.07
C GLU A 141 1.62 6.47 33.36
N TYR A 142 2.91 6.13 33.26
CA TYR A 142 3.82 6.11 34.40
C TYR A 142 4.09 7.52 34.96
N GLU A 143 4.27 8.52 34.11
CA GLU A 143 4.55 9.91 34.55
C GLU A 143 3.32 10.58 35.19
N ALA A 144 2.12 10.29 34.69
CA ALA A 144 0.87 10.87 35.18
C ALA A 144 0.37 10.24 36.50
N LYS A 145 0.94 9.10 36.90
CA LYS A 145 0.53 8.38 38.11
C LYS A 145 1.08 9.07 39.36
N ASN A 146 0.22 9.24 40.36
CA ASN A 146 0.64 9.67 41.69
C ASN A 146 1.13 8.47 42.51
N TYR A 147 2.38 8.55 42.98
CA TYR A 147 3.01 7.52 43.80
C TYR A 147 3.02 7.93 45.27
N ASN A 148 2.58 7.03 46.16
CA ASN A 148 2.47 7.34 47.59
C ASN A 148 3.80 7.17 48.33
N SER A 149 4.82 6.58 47.69
CA SER A 149 6.16 6.42 48.25
C SER A 149 7.24 6.24 47.18
N ASP A 150 8.49 6.52 47.55
CA ASP A 150 9.67 6.24 46.69
C ASP A 150 9.82 4.76 46.35
N LYS A 151 9.40 3.87 47.26
CA LYS A 151 9.44 2.42 47.02
C LYS A 151 8.46 2.02 45.93
N GLU A 152 7.24 2.55 45.98
CA GLU A 152 6.20 2.32 44.97
C GLU A 152 6.64 2.87 43.60
N LYS A 153 7.18 4.09 43.57
CA LYS A 153 7.72 4.70 42.34
C LYS A 153 8.83 3.86 41.72
N ARG A 154 9.74 3.30 42.53
CA ARG A 154 10.82 2.41 42.06
C ARG A 154 10.29 1.09 41.49
N ILE A 155 9.26 0.51 42.10
CA ILE A 155 8.63 -0.73 41.60
C ILE A 155 7.96 -0.45 40.26
N ALA A 156 7.12 0.59 40.19
CA ALA A 156 6.47 1.00 38.95
C ALA A 156 7.46 1.33 37.83
N LYS A 157 8.62 1.91 38.16
CA LYS A 157 9.68 2.15 37.17
C LYS A 157 10.22 0.85 36.58
N ARG A 158 10.44 -0.18 37.40
CA ARG A 158 10.92 -1.49 36.93
C ARG A 158 9.88 -2.20 36.08
N GLU A 159 8.61 -2.11 36.47
CA GLU A 159 7.48 -2.63 35.69
C GLU A 159 7.42 -1.94 34.32
N LEU A 160 7.49 -0.60 34.26
CA LEU A 160 7.55 0.14 33.00
C LEU A 160 8.75 -0.31 32.13
N GLU A 161 9.95 -0.39 32.71
CA GLU A 161 11.14 -0.83 31.97
C GLU A 161 10.99 -2.25 31.41
N GLN A 162 10.26 -3.13 32.10
CA GLN A 162 9.96 -4.46 31.61
C GLN A 162 8.94 -4.42 30.47
N GLU A 163 7.84 -3.68 30.63
CA GLU A 163 6.84 -3.49 29.57
C GLU A 163 7.46 -2.91 28.29
N LEU A 164 8.34 -1.90 28.40
CA LEU A 164 9.04 -1.32 27.26
C LEU A 164 9.98 -2.32 26.57
N ARG A 165 10.59 -3.23 27.32
CA ARG A 165 11.39 -4.32 26.75
C ARG A 165 10.52 -5.31 25.97
N ASP A 166 9.36 -5.67 26.51
CA ASP A 166 8.42 -6.58 25.84
C ASP A 166 7.85 -5.94 24.56
N ILE A 167 7.41 -4.68 24.61
CA ILE A 167 6.94 -3.92 23.44
C ILE A 167 8.01 -3.87 22.35
N ARG A 168 9.27 -3.64 22.73
CA ARG A 168 10.39 -3.64 21.79
C ARG A 168 10.61 -5.02 21.16
N ARG A 169 10.55 -6.10 21.95
CA ARG A 169 10.69 -7.46 21.43
C ARG A 169 9.58 -7.74 20.41
N ASP A 170 8.34 -7.43 20.74
CA ASP A 170 7.18 -7.69 19.88
C ASP A 170 7.31 -6.91 18.55
N PHE A 171 7.77 -5.65 18.61
CA PHE A 171 8.10 -4.86 17.41
C PHE A 171 9.19 -5.52 16.54
N GLU A 172 10.29 -5.99 17.17
CA GLU A 172 11.39 -6.62 16.44
C GLU A 172 10.97 -7.96 15.80
N GLU A 173 10.14 -8.74 16.49
CA GLU A 173 9.56 -9.98 15.97
C GLU A 173 8.64 -9.72 14.77
N GLU A 174 7.72 -8.76 14.89
CA GLU A 174 6.77 -8.45 13.82
C GLU A 174 7.48 -7.85 12.60
N ARG A 175 8.48 -6.98 12.82
CA ARG A 175 9.36 -6.47 11.77
C ARG A 175 10.09 -7.60 11.05
N ALA A 176 10.56 -8.61 11.78
CA ALA A 176 11.23 -9.77 11.19
C ALA A 176 10.27 -10.64 10.37
N ARG A 177 8.99 -10.73 10.75
CA ARG A 177 7.94 -11.41 9.98
C ARG A 177 7.63 -10.68 8.69
N LEU A 178 7.50 -9.36 8.73
CA LEU A 178 7.28 -8.52 7.53
C LEU A 178 8.38 -8.68 6.50
N ARG A 179 9.63 -8.95 6.90
CA ARG A 179 10.76 -9.18 5.98
C ARG A 179 10.76 -10.56 5.31
N LYS A 180 10.04 -11.53 5.89
CA LYS A 180 10.03 -12.94 5.45
C LYS A 180 8.76 -13.32 4.67
N GLY A 181 7.66 -12.59 4.87
CA GLY A 181 6.45 -12.69 4.05
C GLY A 181 6.67 -12.00 2.71
#